data_AF-A0A914SMB2-F1
#
_entry.id   AF-A0A914SMB2-F1
#
_cell.length_a   1.000
_cell.length_b   1.000
_cell.length_c   1.000
_cell.angle_alpha   90.00
_cell.angle_beta   90.00
_cell.angle_gamma   90.00
#
_symmetry.space_group_name_H-M   'P 1'
#
loop_
_entity.id
_entity.type
_entity.pdbx_description
1 polymer ?
#
loop_
_entity_poly.entity_id
_entity_poly.type
_entity_poly.pdbx_seq_one_letter_code
_entity_poly.pdbx_strand_id
1 'polypeptide(L)' 'MPHLFSSVSISTMAIQGIFYKTVARRFSTLLLACAAGAYVFDLTINGATNAYWDTVNKGKQWKDIKDKIAQ' A
#
# COMPACT_ATOMS: atom_id res chain seq x y z
N MET A 1 -17.11 0.26 -45.93
CA MET A 1 -17.64 0.55 -44.57
C MET A 1 -17.99 -0.78 -43.92
N PRO A 2 -17.62 -1.14 -42.66
CA PRO A 2 -16.77 -0.47 -41.67
C PRO A 2 -15.53 -1.32 -41.27
N HIS A 3 -14.33 -0.76 -41.38
CA HIS A 3 -13.07 -1.29 -40.84
C HIS A 3 -12.61 -0.46 -39.62
N LEU A 4 -13.56 0.13 -38.90
CA LEU A 4 -13.33 1.24 -37.96
C LEU A 4 -13.43 0.85 -36.47
N PHE A 5 -13.38 -0.44 -36.12
CA PHE A 5 -13.43 -0.88 -34.72
C PHE A 5 -12.50 -2.07 -34.45
N SER A 6 -11.19 -1.85 -34.37
CA SER A 6 -10.33 -2.78 -33.63
C SER A 6 -9.05 -2.19 -33.04
N SER A 7 -8.83 -0.87 -33.13
CA SER A 7 -7.82 -0.20 -32.31
C SER A 7 -8.37 0.08 -30.91
N VAL A 8 -8.89 -0.95 -30.23
CA VAL A 8 -9.13 -0.86 -28.79
C VAL A 8 -7.75 -0.93 -28.14
N SER A 9 -7.30 0.21 -27.63
CA SER A 9 -6.00 0.40 -26.98
C SER A 9 -5.62 -0.77 -26.04
N ILE A 10 -4.61 -1.53 -26.44
CA ILE A 10 -4.04 -2.69 -25.73
C ILE A 10 -3.39 -2.27 -24.38
N SER A 11 -3.23 -0.98 -24.13
CA SER A 11 -2.43 -0.44 -23.03
C SER A 11 -3.07 -0.62 -21.63
N THR A 12 -4.40 -0.69 -21.50
CA THR A 12 -5.07 -0.80 -20.20
C THR A 12 -5.00 -2.21 -19.60
N MET A 13 -4.70 -3.23 -20.41
CA MET A 13 -4.71 -4.64 -20.00
C MET A 13 -3.36 -5.16 -19.49
N ALA A 14 -2.27 -4.40 -19.63
CA ALA A 14 -0.92 -4.93 -19.37
C ALA A 14 -0.69 -5.23 -17.88
N ILE A 15 -0.83 -4.23 -17.00
CA ILE A 15 -0.56 -4.40 -15.56
C ILE A 15 -1.63 -5.28 -14.90
N GLN A 16 -2.90 -5.02 -15.21
CA GLN A 16 -4.02 -5.80 -14.68
C GLN A 16 -3.97 -7.26 -15.15
N GLY A 17 -3.63 -7.49 -16.42
CA GLY A 17 -3.47 -8.82 -16.98
C GLY A 17 -2.29 -9.58 -16.38
N ILE A 18 -1.18 -8.89 -16.10
CA ILE A 18 -0.04 -9.47 -15.39
C ILE A 18 -0.46 -9.85 -13.97
N PHE A 19 -1.06 -8.93 -13.20
CA PHE A 19 -1.51 -9.19 -11.83
C PHE A 19 -2.51 -10.36 -11.75
N TYR A 20 -3.47 -10.42 -12.66
CA TYR A 20 -4.41 -11.54 -12.72
C TYR A 20 -3.67 -12.85 -12.94
N LYS A 21 -2.76 -12.90 -13.92
CA LYS A 21 -2.02 -14.13 -14.25
C LYS A 21 -1.07 -14.58 -13.15
N THR A 22 -0.45 -13.66 -12.41
CA THR A 22 0.60 -13.97 -11.42
C THR A 22 0.07 -14.16 -10.00
N VAL A 23 -0.94 -13.39 -9.60
CA VAL A 23 -1.42 -13.35 -8.21
C VAL A 23 -2.85 -13.84 -8.10
N ALA A 24 -3.78 -13.25 -8.85
CA ALA A 24 -5.22 -13.42 -8.59
C ALA A 24 -5.85 -14.67 -9.24
N ARG A 25 -5.19 -15.33 -10.19
CA ARG A 25 -5.77 -16.46 -10.95
C ARG A 25 -6.01 -17.71 -10.10
N ARG A 26 -5.16 -17.99 -9.09
CA ARG A 26 -5.31 -19.16 -8.22
C ARG A 26 -5.68 -18.70 -6.81
N PHE A 27 -6.65 -19.38 -6.19
CA PHE A 27 -7.11 -18.99 -4.85
C PHE A 27 -6.00 -19.08 -3.80
N SER A 28 -5.14 -20.09 -3.88
CA SER A 28 -4.00 -20.24 -2.95
C SER A 28 -2.98 -19.10 -3.05
N THR A 29 -2.63 -18.66 -4.26
CA THR A 29 -1.71 -17.54 -4.46
C THR A 29 -2.35 -16.22 -4.06
N LEU A 30 -3.64 -16.04 -4.32
CA LEU A 30 -4.41 -14.88 -3.89
C LEU A 30 -4.46 -14.79 -2.37
N LEU A 31 -4.80 -15.90 -1.69
CA LEU A 31 -4.88 -15.95 -0.23
C LEU A 31 -3.53 -15.65 0.42
N LEU A 32 -2.44 -16.23 -0.11
CA LEU A 32 -1.08 -15.94 0.36
C LEU A 32 -0.72 -14.46 0.16
N ALA A 33 -1.01 -13.90 -1.02
CA ALA A 33 -0.74 -12.50 -1.32
C ALA A 33 -1.54 -11.55 -0.41
N CYS A 34 -2.80 -11.85 -0.11
CA CYS A 34 -3.61 -11.06 0.81
C CYS A 34 -3.08 -11.17 2.25
N ALA A 35 -2.74 -12.37 2.73
CA ALA A 35 -2.23 -12.56 4.08
C ALA A 35 -0.88 -11.84 4.29
N ALA A 36 0.07 -12.04 3.37
CA ALA A 36 1.36 -11.35 3.41
C ALA A 36 1.20 -9.85 3.21
N GLY A 37 0.33 -9.44 2.28
CA GLY A 37 0.03 -8.05 2.00
C GLY A 37 -0.56 -7.33 3.21
N ALA A 38 -1.50 -7.94 3.93
CA ALA A 38 -2.09 -7.38 5.14
C ALA A 38 -1.02 -7.16 6.23
N TYR A 39 -0.12 -8.11 6.44
CA TYR A 39 0.95 -7.96 7.42
C TYR A 39 1.93 -6.83 7.07
N VAL A 40 2.39 -6.78 5.82
CA VAL A 40 3.30 -5.70 5.35
C VAL A 40 2.60 -4.34 5.40
N PHE A 41 1.31 -4.30 5.04
CA PHE A 41 0.51 -3.07 5.08
C PHE A 41 0.36 -2.56 6.51
N ASP A 42 0.05 -3.43 7.47
CA ASP A 42 -0.05 -3.06 8.89
C ASP A 42 1.24 -2.43 9.41
N LEU A 43 2.39 -3.08 9.19
CA LEU A 43 3.69 -2.55 9.58
C LEU A 43 3.98 -1.18 8.95
N THR A 44 3.70 -1.05 7.66
CA THR A 44 4.00 0.16 6.90
C THR A 44 3.10 1.32 7.31
N ILE A 45 1.79 1.09 7.42
CA ILE A 45 0.83 2.13 7.77
C ILE A 45 0.96 2.56 9.22
N ASN A 46 1.16 1.63 10.15
CA ASN A 46 1.40 1.99 11.55
C ASN A 46 2.69 2.81 11.69
N GLY A 47 3.77 2.38 11.05
CA GLY A 47 5.03 3.12 11.05
C GLY A 47 4.90 4.52 10.43
N ALA A 48 4.30 4.61 9.24
CA ALA A 48 4.11 5.87 8.54
C ALA A 48 3.20 6.84 9.31
N THR A 49 2.11 6.32 9.88
CA THR A 49 1.15 7.13 10.65
C THR A 49 1.79 7.65 11.93
N ASN A 50 2.57 6.82 12.64
CA ASN A 50 3.33 7.26 13.81
C ASN A 50 4.36 8.33 13.44
N ALA A 51 5.12 8.14 12.37
CA ALA A 51 6.07 9.14 11.90
C ALA A 51 5.38 10.47 11.53
N TYR A 52 4.24 10.39 10.85
CA TYR A 52 3.43 11.56 10.54
C TYR A 52 2.93 12.26 11.80
N TRP A 53 2.39 11.52 12.77
CA TRP A 53 1.96 12.07 14.05
C TRP A 53 3.10 12.75 14.82
N ASP A 54 4.29 12.16 14.77
CA ASP A 54 5.52 12.65 15.40
C ASP A 54 6.02 13.95 14.81
N THR A 55 5.95 14.07 13.49
CA THR A 55 6.31 15.31 12.81
C THR A 55 5.33 16.44 13.10
N VAL A 56 4.02 16.17 13.05
CA VAL A 56 2.98 17.18 13.27
C VAL A 56 2.91 17.65 14.72
N ASN A 57 3.10 16.75 15.68
CA ASN A 57 2.99 17.05 17.12
C ASN A 57 4.33 17.24 17.82
N LYS A 58 5.41 17.47 17.05
CA LYS A 58 6.76 17.65 17.58
C LYS A 58 6.78 18.72 18.68
N GLY A 59 7.39 18.38 19.81
CA GLY A 59 7.54 19.27 20.96
C GLY A 59 6.31 19.35 21.88
N LYS A 60 5.19 18.71 21.51
CA LYS A 60 4.00 18.56 22.37
C LYS A 60 3.90 17.17 22.97
N GLN A 61 4.60 16.20 22.41
CA GLN A 61 4.49 14.82 22.86
C GLN A 61 5.24 14.61 24.16
N TRP A 62 4.72 13.72 25.01
CA TRP A 62 5.39 13.35 26.26
C TRP A 62 6.83 12.92 26.04
N LYS A 63 7.11 12.15 24.98
CA LYS A 63 8.47 11.72 24.63
C LYS A 63 9.45 12.88 24.34
N ASP A 64 8.95 14.04 23.94
CA ASP A 64 9.78 15.24 23.67
C ASP A 64 9.97 16.11 24.92
N ILE A 65 9.06 15.99 25.90
CA ILE A 65 8.98 16.88 27.06
C ILE A 65 9.52 16.21 28.32
N LYS A 66 9.36 14.89 28.46
CA LYS A 66 9.74 14.13 29.67
C LYS A 66 11.17 14.38 30.11
N ASP A 67 12.11 14.47 29.16
CA ASP A 67 13.54 14.62 29.44
C ASP A 67 13.84 16.02 30.02
N LYS A 68 12.95 16.99 29.79
CA LYS A 68 13.04 18.35 30.36
C LYS A 68 12.40 18.47 31.73
N ILE A 69 11.50 17.55 32.09
CA ILE A 69 10.73 17.59 33.35
C ILE A 69 11.35 16.65 34.40
N ALA A 70 12.02 15.58 33.98
CA ALA A 70 12.63 14.61 34.88
C ALA A 70 14.04 14.99 35.38
N GLN A 71 14.51 16.21 35.07
CA GLN A 71 15.70 16.83 35.70
C GLN A 71 15.27 17.71 36.87
#